data_AF-A0A7C7IAQ3-F1
#
_entry.id   AF-A0A7C7IAQ3-F1
#
_cell.length_a   1.000
_cell.length_b   1.000
_cell.length_c   1.000
_cell.angle_alpha   90.00
_cell.angle_beta   90.00
_cell.angle_gamma   90.00
#
_symmetry.space_group_name_H-M   'P 1'
#
loop_
_entity.id
_entity.type
_entity.pdbx_description
1 polymer ?
#
loop_
_entity_poly.entity_id
_entity_poly.type
_entity_poly.pdbx_seq_one_letter_code
_entity_poly.pdbx_strand_id
1 'polypeptide(L)' 'MNTEIFANEKSQVADVAREMSRLGLVSGSSGNVSMRISSDKPGFMAITPMGVNYRGKQWVC' A
#
# COMPACT_ATOMS: atom_id res chain seq x y z
N MET A 1 6.70 -9.92 21.50
CA MET A 1 6.37 -8.78 20.63
C MET A 1 4.98 -9.05 20.08
N ASN A 2 3.97 -8.25 20.45
CA ASN A 2 2.68 -8.30 19.75
C ASN A 2 2.88 -7.66 18.38
N THR A 3 2.76 -8.44 17.33
CA THR A 3 2.79 -7.94 15.95
C THR A 3 1.48 -7.19 15.72
N GLU A 4 1.53 -5.86 15.63
CA GLU A 4 0.36 -5.08 15.22
C GLU A 4 0.01 -5.43 13.77
N ILE A 5 -1.21 -5.94 13.56
CA ILE A 5 -1.69 -6.37 12.25
C ILE A 5 -2.47 -5.23 11.62
N PHE A 6 -1.81 -4.45 10.78
CA PHE A 6 -2.40 -3.33 10.03
C PHE A 6 -2.99 -3.78 8.67
N ALA A 7 -3.76 -4.86 8.66
CA ALA A 7 -4.25 -5.46 7.41
C ALA A 7 -5.17 -4.51 6.64
N ASN A 8 -6.02 -3.77 7.36
CA ASN A 8 -6.93 -2.81 6.75
C ASN A 8 -6.17 -1.65 6.08
N GLU A 9 -5.18 -1.09 6.78
CA GLU A 9 -4.37 0.03 6.28
C GLU A 9 -3.54 -0.37 5.06
N LYS A 10 -2.96 -1.57 5.09
CA LYS A 10 -2.23 -2.13 3.95
C LYS A 10 -3.16 -2.37 2.76
N SER A 11 -4.38 -2.86 2.98
CA SER A 11 -5.37 -3.05 1.91
C SER A 11 -5.75 -1.73 1.26
N GLN A 12 -6.01 -0.69 2.06
CA GLN A 12 -6.37 0.64 1.53
C GLN A 12 -5.26 1.23 0.65
N VAL A 13 -4.00 1.12 1.08
CA VAL A 13 -2.85 1.54 0.25
C VAL A 13 -2.78 0.76 -1.05
N ALA A 14 -3.01 -0.56 -1.01
CA ALA A 14 -3.03 -1.41 -2.20
C ALA A 14 -4.18 -1.05 -3.16
N ASP A 15 -5.38 -0.78 -2.63
CA ASP A 15 -6.56 -0.44 -3.43
C ASP A 15 -6.37 0.88 -4.17
N VAL A 16 -5.85 1.91 -3.50
CA VAL A 16 -5.53 3.20 -4.14
C VAL A 16 -4.43 3.03 -5.20
N ALA A 17 -3.40 2.22 -4.93
CA ALA A 17 -2.34 1.98 -5.91
C ALA A 17 -2.85 1.26 -7.17
N ARG A 18 -3.75 0.28 -7.01
CA ARG A 18 -4.44 -0.38 -8.13
C ARG A 18 -5.29 0.62 -8.92
N GLU A 19 -6.01 1.48 -8.23
CA GLU A 19 -6.85 2.51 -8.85
C GLU A 19 -6.03 3.52 -9.66
N MET A 20 -4.88 3.97 -9.13
CA MET A 20 -3.93 4.81 -9.87
C MET A 20 -3.48 4.16 -11.18
N SER A 21 -3.20 2.85 -11.16
CA SER A 21 -2.82 2.10 -12.37
C SER A 21 -3.99 1.91 -13.34
N ARG A 22 -5.21 1.72 -12.81
CA ARG A 22 -6.45 1.60 -13.61
C ARG A 22 -6.78 2.89 -14.34
N LEU A 23 -6.57 4.04 -13.68
CA LEU A 23 -6.76 5.37 -14.26
C LEU A 23 -5.62 5.81 -15.20
N GLY A 24 -4.55 5.02 -15.32
CA GLY A 24 -3.41 5.34 -16.18
C GLY A 24 -2.51 6.47 -15.65
N LEU A 25 -2.60 6.78 -14.35
CA LEU A 25 -1.77 7.81 -13.71
C LEU A 25 -0.32 7.36 -13.50
N VAL A 26 -0.07 6.05 -13.56
CA VAL A 26 1.23 5.41 -13.38
C VAL A 26 1.42 4.27 -14.38
N SER A 27 2.66 3.95 -14.69
CA SER A 27 3.05 2.83 -15.56
C SER A 27 4.00 1.88 -14.84
N GLY A 28 3.80 0.56 -15.02
CA GLY A 28 4.61 -0.46 -14.36
C GLY A 28 4.56 -0.36 -12.83
N SER A 29 5.71 -0.09 -12.21
CA SER A 29 5.89 0.10 -10.76
C SER A 29 6.25 1.54 -10.37
N SER A 30 6.08 2.50 -11.29
CA SER A 30 6.33 3.92 -11.02
C SER A 30 5.30 4.53 -10.08
N GLY A 31 5.69 5.55 -9.31
CA GLY A 31 4.84 6.18 -8.30
C GLY A 31 4.75 5.37 -7.01
N ASN A 32 4.09 5.91 -5.98
CA ASN A 32 3.88 5.24 -4.70
C ASN A 32 2.60 5.74 -4.04
N VAL A 33 2.07 4.94 -3.12
CA VAL A 33 1.01 5.33 -2.20
C VAL A 33 1.49 5.04 -0.80
N SER A 34 1.27 5.99 0.11
CA SER A 34 1.55 5.81 1.53
C SER A 34 0.42 6.34 2.38
N MET A 35 0.24 5.75 3.55
CA MET A 35 -0.73 6.17 4.55
C MET A 35 -0.07 6.13 5.93
N ARG A 36 -0.20 7.22 6.67
CA ARG A 36 0.17 7.25 8.08
C ARG A 36 -0.85 6.44 8.87
N ILE A 37 -0.38 5.52 9.69
CA ILE A 37 -1.24 4.68 10.51
C ILE A 37 -1.46 5.37 11.85
N SER A 38 -2.73 5.52 12.23
CA SER A 38 -3.10 5.99 13.56
C SER A 38 -3.21 4.78 14.48
N SER A 39 -2.21 4.56 15.33
CA SER A 39 -2.26 3.57 16.40
C SER A 39 -1.84 4.20 17.73
N ASP A 40 -2.02 3.47 18.83
CA ASP A 40 -1.59 3.88 20.17
C ASP A 40 -0.08 4.17 20.24
N LYS A 41 0.69 3.68 19.27
CA LYS A 41 2.11 3.95 19.10
C LYS A 41 2.34 4.77 17.83
N PRO A 42 2.85 6.01 17.95
CA PRO A 42 3.18 6.79 16.77
C PRO A 42 4.33 6.16 15.99
N GLY A 43 4.38 6.43 14.67
CA GLY A 43 5.55 6.14 13.83
C GLY A 43 5.32 5.10 12.73
N PHE A 44 4.13 4.52 12.61
CA PHE A 44 3.83 3.56 11.57
C PHE A 44 3.30 4.20 10.29
N MET A 45 3.71 3.65 9.15
CA MET A 45 3.27 4.03 7.81
C MET A 45 3.10 2.77 6.97
N ALA A 46 1.95 2.63 6.31
CA ALA A 46 1.76 1.69 5.23
C ALA A 46 2.26 2.34 3.93
N ILE A 47 3.04 1.63 3.13
CA ILE A 47 3.56 2.12 1.85
C ILE A 47 3.66 0.98 0.84
N THR A 48 3.45 1.29 -0.43
CA THR A 48 3.68 0.35 -1.54
C THR A 48 5.14 -0.17 -1.55
N PRO A 49 5.39 -1.48 -1.62
CA PRO A 49 6.73 -2.03 -1.79
C PRO A 49 7.37 -1.57 -3.10
N MET A 50 8.69 -1.41 -3.06
CA MET A 50 9.50 -0.99 -4.20
C MET A 50 9.48 -2.04 -5.31
N GLY A 51 9.33 -1.59 -6.57
CA GLY A 51 9.48 -2.43 -7.75
C GLY A 51 8.30 -3.38 -8.05
N VAL A 52 7.24 -3.35 -7.24
CA VAL A 52 6.07 -4.22 -7.45
C VAL A 52 5.08 -3.56 -8.38
N ASN A 53 4.61 -4.30 -9.39
CA ASN A 53 3.63 -3.84 -10.36
C ASN A 53 2.21 -3.79 -9.74
N TYR A 54 1.51 -2.67 -9.89
CA TYR A 54 0.17 -2.46 -9.33
C TYR A 54 -0.95 -3.30 -9.97
N ARG A 55 -0.70 -3.97 -11.10
CA ARG A 55 -1.68 -4.83 -11.79
C ARG A 55 -1.59 -6.31 -11.42
N GLY A 56 -0.55 -6.72 -10.70
CA GLY A 56 -0.30 -8.12 -10.38
C GLY A 56 -1.13 -8.66 -9.21
N LYS A 57 -1.31 -9.98 -9.13
CA LYS A 57 -1.92 -10.66 -7.96
C LYS A 57 -1.01 -10.73 -6.73
N GLN A 58 0.15 -10.06 -6.74
CA GLN A 58 1.15 -10.12 -5.67
C GLN A 58 0.82 -9.18 -4.48
N TRP A 59 -0.34 -8.52 -4.52
CA TRP A 59 -0.85 -7.67 -3.45
C TRP A 59 -1.88 -8.45 -2.64
N VAL A 60 -1.45 -9.48 -1.90
CA VAL A 60 -2.29 -10.11 -0.86
C VAL A 60 -1.70 -9.71 0.48
N CYS A 61 -2.43 -8.87 1.21
CA CYS A 61 -2.10 -8.49 2.58
C CYS A 61 -2.40 -9.63 3.55
#